data_AF-A0A1Y2JXN1-F1
#
_entry.id   AF-A0A1Y2JXN1-F1
#
_cell.length_a   1.000
_cell.length_b   1.000
_cell.length_c   1.000
_cell.angle_alpha   90.00
_cell.angle_beta   90.00
_cell.angle_gamma   90.00
#
_symmetry.space_group_name_H-M   'P 1'
#
loop_
_entity.id
_entity.type
_entity.pdbx_description
1 polymer ?
#
loop_
_entity_poly.entity_id
_entity_poly.type
_entity_poly.pdbx_seq_one_letter_code
_entity_poly.pdbx_strand_id
1 'polypeptide(L)'
;MGHANEAHRTTPYTVPEAAARKLLELAANVAAVLHGRIYIDRINALFMIGLEGSGREFGDGLKYAIQRGWLSKHESGTYVKLLQRGENLV
;
A
#
# COMPACT_ATOMS: atom_id res chain seq x y z
N MET A 1 -16.75 33.45 -5.77
CA MET A 1 -16.04 33.16 -7.03
C MET A 1 -14.57 33.01 -6.71
N GLY A 2 -13.99 31.87 -7.05
CA GLY A 2 -12.62 31.49 -6.72
C GLY A 2 -12.40 30.07 -7.19
N HIS A 3 -12.40 29.90 -8.51
CA HIS A 3 -12.09 28.64 -9.17
C HIS A 3 -10.63 28.30 -8.89
N ALA A 4 -10.38 27.21 -8.17
CA ALA A 4 -9.11 26.49 -8.24
C ALA A 4 -9.45 25.11 -8.79
N ASN A 5 -9.21 24.95 -10.09
CA ASN A 5 -9.12 23.69 -10.83
C ASN A 5 -9.02 22.44 -9.93
N GLU A 6 -10.14 21.73 -9.78
CA GLU A 6 -10.11 20.29 -9.53
C GLU A 6 -9.57 19.63 -10.80
N ALA A 7 -8.28 19.79 -11.06
CA ALA A 7 -7.58 18.85 -11.91
C ALA A 7 -7.83 17.49 -11.26
N HIS A 8 -8.57 16.61 -11.93
CA HIS A 8 -8.58 15.18 -11.63
C HIS A 8 -7.12 14.75 -11.61
N ARG A 9 -6.47 14.78 -10.45
CA ARG A 9 -5.12 14.26 -10.27
C ARG A 9 -5.27 12.77 -10.51
N THR A 10 -4.95 12.33 -11.72
CA THR A 10 -4.78 10.92 -12.03
C THR A 10 -3.54 10.47 -11.27
N THR A 11 -3.75 10.05 -10.03
CA THR A 11 -2.68 9.43 -9.25
C THR A 11 -2.25 8.15 -9.98
N PRO A 12 -0.96 7.81 -9.99
CA PRO A 12 -0.50 6.54 -10.57
C PRO A 12 -1.14 5.33 -9.88
N TYR A 13 -1.69 5.51 -8.67
CA TYR A 13 -2.27 4.45 -7.86
C TYR A 13 -3.67 4.02 -8.30
N THR A 14 -4.26 4.70 -9.28
CA THR A 14 -5.43 4.18 -10.02
C THR A 14 -5.09 2.89 -10.77
N VAL A 15 -3.81 2.62 -11.05
CA VAL A 15 -3.32 1.32 -11.53
C VAL A 15 -3.00 0.44 -10.31
N PRO A 16 -3.73 -0.68 -10.09
CA PRO A 16 -3.56 -1.50 -8.88
C PRO A 16 -2.14 -2.04 -8.70
N GLU A 17 -1.43 -2.35 -9.78
CA GLU A 17 -0.04 -2.79 -9.70
C GLU A 17 0.91 -1.68 -9.22
N ALA A 18 0.70 -0.44 -9.65
CA ALA A 18 1.49 0.71 -9.21
C ALA A 18 1.23 1.01 -7.73
N ALA A 19 -0.04 0.96 -7.31
CA ALA A 19 -0.41 1.02 -5.89
C ALA A 19 0.27 -0.11 -5.10
N ALA A 20 0.19 -1.36 -5.57
CA ALA A 20 0.80 -2.52 -4.93
C ALA A 20 2.31 -2.36 -4.74
N ARG A 21 3.05 -1.97 -5.78
CA ARG A 21 4.50 -1.72 -5.69
C ARG A 21 4.81 -0.67 -4.63
N LYS A 22 4.04 0.43 -4.61
CA LYS A 22 4.24 1.46 -3.61
C LYS A 22 3.95 0.98 -2.20
N LEU A 23 2.94 0.13 -2.00
CA LEU A 23 2.67 -0.49 -0.71
C LEU A 23 3.81 -1.41 -0.26
N LEU A 24 4.50 -2.10 -1.18
CA LEU A 24 5.69 -2.89 -0.84
C LEU A 24 6.84 -2.01 -0.38
N GLU A 25 7.12 -0.92 -1.10
CA GLU A 25 8.14 0.06 -0.72
C GLU A 25 7.86 0.62 0.68
N LEU A 26 6.61 1.04 0.94
CA LEU A 26 6.20 1.54 2.25
C LEU A 26 6.34 0.45 3.33
N ALA A 27 5.88 -0.77 3.05
CA ALA A 27 5.98 -1.89 3.98
C ALA A 27 7.44 -2.24 4.32
N ALA A 28 8.36 -2.17 3.36
CA ALA A 28 9.78 -2.43 3.57
C ALA A 28 10.45 -1.40 4.50
N ASN A 29 9.90 -0.18 4.57
CA ASN A 29 10.40 0.90 5.42
C ASN A 29 9.68 1.00 6.79
N VAL A 30 8.65 0.18 7.03
CA VAL A 30 7.97 0.12 8.33
C VAL A 30 8.58 -1.00 9.17
N ALA A 31 9.02 -0.67 10.38
CA ALA A 31 9.55 -1.65 11.32
C ALA A 31 8.51 -2.77 11.57
N ALA A 32 8.90 -4.01 11.25
CA ALA A 32 8.12 -5.17 11.58
C ALA A 32 8.18 -5.44 13.09
N VAL A 33 7.09 -5.96 13.64
CA VAL A 33 6.99 -6.39 15.04
C VAL A 33 7.30 -7.88 15.15
N LEU A 34 6.36 -8.69 15.60
CA LEU A 34 6.55 -10.12 15.84
C LEU A 34 6.49 -10.92 14.55
N HIS A 35 7.50 -11.76 14.31
CA HIS A 35 7.58 -12.68 13.17
C HIS A 35 7.44 -12.02 11.79
N GLY A 36 7.91 -10.77 11.65
CA GLY A 36 7.84 -10.03 10.39
C GLY A 36 6.46 -9.43 10.09
N ARG A 37 5.55 -9.37 11.07
CA ARG A 37 4.25 -8.71 10.91
C ARG A 37 4.40 -7.20 10.94
N ILE A 38 3.66 -6.52 10.08
CA ILE A 38 3.61 -5.06 9.96
C ILE A 38 2.16 -4.62 10.18
N TYR A 39 1.93 -3.60 11.00
CA TYR A 39 0.59 -3.01 11.17
C TYR A 39 0.13 -2.38 9.86
N ILE A 40 -1.00 -2.86 9.34
CA ILE A 40 -1.55 -2.37 8.07
C ILE A 40 -1.85 -0.88 8.10
N ASP A 41 -2.30 -0.37 9.25
CA ASP A 41 -2.64 1.06 9.43
C ASP A 41 -1.43 1.98 9.29
N ARG A 42 -0.21 1.48 9.57
CA ARG A 42 1.01 2.28 9.35
C ARG A 42 1.28 2.49 7.87
N ILE A 43 1.08 1.46 7.06
CA ILE A 43 1.23 1.54 5.60
C ILE A 43 0.09 2.42 5.04
N ASN A 44 -1.14 2.23 5.52
CA ASN A 44 -2.29 3.02 5.09
C ASN A 44 -2.10 4.52 5.39
N ALA A 45 -1.65 4.88 6.59
CA ALA A 45 -1.38 6.26 6.95
C ALA A 45 -0.30 6.89 6.06
N LEU A 46 0.81 6.19 5.81
CA LEU A 46 1.86 6.68 4.91
C LEU A 46 1.35 6.87 3.48
N PHE A 47 0.52 5.96 2.99
CA PHE A 47 -0.05 6.02 1.65
C PHE A 47 -1.07 7.17 1.50
N MET A 48 -2.02 7.28 2.44
CA MET A 48 -3.09 8.28 2.33
C MET A 48 -2.63 9.69 2.69
N ILE A 49 -1.85 9.84 3.77
CA ILE A 49 -1.43 11.17 4.26
C ILE A 49 -0.16 11.62 3.53
N GLY A 50 0.79 10.71 3.32
CA GLY A 50 2.08 11.05 2.72
C GLY A 50 2.06 11.14 1.20
N LEU A 51 1.20 10.36 0.53
CA LEU A 51 1.15 10.29 -0.95
C LEU A 51 -0.20 10.76 -1.52
N GLU A 52 -1.10 11.27 -0.67
CA GLU A 52 -2.45 11.73 -1.05
C GLU A 52 -3.26 10.64 -1.79
N GLY A 53 -2.97 9.36 -1.52
CA GLY A 53 -3.70 8.24 -2.08
C GLY A 53 -5.06 8.04 -1.41
N SER A 54 -6.00 7.42 -2.12
CA SER A 54 -7.34 7.12 -1.61
C SER A 54 -7.42 5.73 -0.97
N GLY A 55 -8.44 5.53 -0.12
CA GLY A 55 -8.72 4.21 0.45
C GLY A 55 -9.08 3.15 -0.58
N ARG A 56 -9.67 3.54 -1.72
CA ARG A 56 -9.93 2.63 -2.85
C ARG A 56 -8.62 2.16 -3.49
N GLU A 57 -7.72 3.07 -3.81
CA GLU A 57 -6.42 2.75 -4.41
C GLU A 57 -5.56 1.90 -3.46
N PHE A 58 -5.59 2.20 -2.16
CA PHE A 58 -4.95 1.35 -1.15
C PHE A 58 -5.52 -0.07 -1.16
N GLY A 59 -6.85 -0.20 -1.16
CA GLY A 59 -7.54 -1.49 -1.18
C GLY A 59 -7.23 -2.30 -2.44
N ASP A 60 -7.27 -1.66 -3.61
CA ASP A 60 -6.99 -2.30 -4.90
C ASP A 60 -5.51 -2.72 -5.00
N GLY A 61 -4.58 -1.88 -4.55
CA GLY A 61 -3.16 -2.22 -4.46
C GLY A 61 -2.87 -3.36 -3.49
N LEU A 62 -3.49 -3.34 -2.30
CA LEU A 62 -3.32 -4.40 -1.31
C LEU A 62 -3.84 -5.75 -1.83
N LYS A 63 -5.03 -5.74 -2.44
CA LYS A 63 -5.60 -6.93 -3.06
C LYS A 63 -4.68 -7.49 -4.14
N TYR A 64 -4.15 -6.61 -5.00
CA TYR A 64 -3.21 -7.00 -6.06
C TYR A 64 -1.93 -7.62 -5.48
N ALA A 65 -1.31 -6.99 -4.47
CA ALA A 65 -0.10 -7.50 -3.82
C ALA A 65 -0.31 -8.89 -3.18
N ILE A 66 -1.47 -9.13 -2.57
CA ILE A 66 -1.83 -10.43 -1.99
C ILE A 66 -2.01 -11.49 -3.08
N GLN A 67 -2.72 -11.17 -4.16
CA GLN A 67 -2.93 -12.08 -5.28
C GLN A 67 -1.63 -12.49 -5.97
N ARG A 68 -0.63 -11.61 -6.00
CA ARG A 68 0.70 -11.91 -6.54
C ARG A 68 1.64 -12.61 -5.55
N GLY A 69 1.19 -12.81 -4.31
CA GLY A 69 2.01 -13.41 -3.26
C GLY A 69 3.19 -12.53 -2.84
N TRP A 70 3.05 -11.21 -2.93
CA TRP A 70 4.04 -10.24 -2.45
C TRP A 70 3.80 -9.86 -0.98
N LEU A 71 2.53 -9.81 -0.58
CA LEU A 71 2.10 -9.65 0.81
C LEU A 71 1.22 -10.81 1.22
N SER A 72 1.28 -11.21 2.48
CA SER A 72 0.19 -11.93 3.14
C SER A 72 -0.53 -11.01 4.12
N LYS A 73 -1.86 -11.14 4.20
CA LYS A 73 -2.69 -10.47 5.21
C LYS A 73 -3.03 -11.47 6.29
N HIS A 74 -2.82 -11.09 7.55
CA HIS A 74 -3.24 -11.89 8.69
C HIS A 74 -4.77 -11.94 8.78
N GLU A 75 -5.33 -13.04 9.28
CA GLU A 75 -6.79 -13.25 9.38
C GLU A 75 -7.52 -12.14 10.17
N SER A 76 -6.87 -11.59 11.20
CA SER A 76 -7.41 -10.46 11.99
C SER A 76 -7.55 -9.17 11.18
N GLY A 77 -6.93 -9.10 10.01
CA GLY A 77 -6.86 -7.92 9.16
C GLY A 77 -5.92 -6.82 9.63
N THR A 78 -5.41 -6.90 10.87
CA THR A 78 -4.53 -5.90 11.51
C THR A 78 -3.12 -5.87 10.93
N TYR A 79 -2.66 -7.01 10.39
CA TYR A 79 -1.28 -7.19 9.99
C TYR A 79 -1.14 -7.61 8.54
N VAL A 80 -0.05 -7.16 7.92
CA VAL A 80 0.49 -7.74 6.69
C VAL A 80 1.93 -8.21 6.92
N LYS A 81 2.45 -9.04 6.02
CA LYS A 81 3.84 -9.47 6.02
C LYS A 81 4.38 -9.50 4.60
N LEU A 82 5.59 -8.98 4.40
CA LEU A 82 6.34 -9.12 3.15
C LEU A 82 6.70 -10.60 2.94
N LEU A 83 6.41 -11.11 1.76
CA LEU A 83 6.77 -12.45 1.34
C LEU A 83 8.03 -12.41 0.50
N GLN A 84 8.86 -13.46 0.56
CA GLN A 84 10.19 -13.54 -0.08
C GLN A 84 10.20 -13.27 -1.60
N ARG A 85 9.05 -13.39 -2.27
CA ARG A 85 8.87 -12.94 -3.67
C ARG A 85 8.88 -11.42 -3.87
N GLY A 86 8.85 -10.65 -2.78
CA GLY A 86 8.89 -9.20 -2.74
C GLY A 86 10.26 -8.60 -2.44
N GLU A 87 11.27 -9.41 -2.09
CA GLU A 87 12.64 -8.92 -1.82
C GLU A 87 13.43 -8.58 -3.11
N ASN A 88 12.94 -9.00 -4.28
CA ASN A 88 13.60 -8.75 -5.58
C ASN A 88 12.93 -7.62 -6.38
N LEU A 89 12.40 -6.60 -5.69
CA LEU A 89 11.63 -5.50 -6.30
C LEU A 89 12.18 -4.10 -5.96
N VAL A 90 13.46 -4.00 -5.58
CA VAL A 90 14.18 -2.72 -5.45
C VAL A 90 14.92 -2.36 -6.73
#